data_AF-A0A1H1TF28-F1
#
_entry.id   AF-A0A1H1TF28-F1
#
_cell.length_a   1.000
_cell.length_b   1.000
_cell.length_c   1.000
_cell.angle_alpha   90.00
_cell.angle_beta   90.00
_cell.angle_gamma   90.00
#
_symmetry.space_group_name_H-M   'P 1'
#
loop_
_entity.id
_entity.type
_entity.pdbx_description
1 polymer ?
#
loop_
_entity_poly.entity_id
_entity_poly.type
_entity_poly.pdbx_seq_one_letter_code
_entity_poly.pdbx_strand_id
1 'polypeptide(L)' 'MFVVQSGITARVALAHVSDLLKIAELNGDEIGPRLYGIDRDLFIGVMHSLELSRAVVDSLLASGEPQPSV' A
#
# COMPACT_ATOMS: atom_id res chain seq x y z
N MET A 1 -14.51 2.73 11.00
CA MET A 1 -13.25 3.46 10.76
C MET A 1 -12.12 2.64 11.36
N PHE A 2 -11.07 2.32 10.60
CA PHE A 2 -9.91 1.62 11.14
C PHE A 2 -9.09 2.61 11.96
N VAL A 3 -8.85 2.31 13.24
CA VAL A 3 -8.04 3.13 14.15
C VAL A 3 -6.79 2.34 14.51
N VAL A 4 -5.63 2.99 14.42
CA VAL A 4 -4.38 2.44 14.96
C VAL A 4 -4.54 2.38 16.48
N GLN A 5 -4.42 1.18 17.07
CA GLN A 5 -4.50 1.03 18.53
C GLN A 5 -3.44 1.90 19.21
N SER A 6 -3.81 2.50 20.34
CA SER A 6 -2.87 3.26 21.16
C SER A 6 -1.70 2.38 21.60
N GLY A 7 -0.47 2.90 21.50
CA GLY A 7 0.75 2.17 21.87
C GLY A 7 1.42 1.42 20.71
N ILE A 8 0.83 1.42 19.51
CA ILE A 8 1.51 0.96 18.29
C ILE A 8 2.45 2.07 17.80
N THR A 9 3.69 1.71 17.49
CA THR A 9 4.65 2.66 16.92
C THR A 9 4.28 3.04 15.49
N ALA A 10 4.68 4.22 15.04
CA ALA A 10 4.45 4.66 13.65
C ALA A 10 5.02 3.63 12.64
N ARG A 11 6.16 3.02 12.94
CA ARG A 11 6.75 1.97 12.09
C ARG A 11 5.86 0.74 11.96
N VAL A 12 5.32 0.23 13.07
CA VAL A 12 4.42 -0.94 13.04
C VAL A 12 3.11 -0.59 12.32
N ALA A 13 2.56 0.60 12.55
CA ALA A 13 1.37 1.07 11.83
C ALA A 13 1.62 1.17 10.32
N LEU A 14 2.75 1.75 9.90
CA LEU A 14 3.13 1.87 8.49
C LEU A 14 3.36 0.50 7.84
N ALA A 15 3.97 -0.47 8.54
CA ALA A 15 4.13 -1.83 8.04
C ALA A 15 2.77 -2.47 7.73
N HIS A 16 1.82 -2.36 8.66
CA HIS A 16 0.45 -2.84 8.42
C HIS A 16 -0.25 -2.12 7.26
N VAL A 17 -0.04 -0.81 7.09
CA VAL A 17 -0.59 -0.08 5.94
C VAL A 17 0.00 -0.59 4.63
N SER A 18 1.31 -0.87 4.57
CA SER A 18 1.93 -1.46 3.37
C SER A 18 1.34 -2.83 3.05
N ASP A 19 1.13 -3.68 4.05
CA ASP A 19 0.48 -4.99 3.88
C ASP A 19 -0.95 -4.86 3.34
N LEU A 20 -1.74 -3.90 3.87
CA LEU A 20 -3.10 -3.66 3.40
C LEU A 20 -3.13 -3.16 1.95
N LEU A 21 -2.20 -2.28 1.58
CA LEU A 21 -2.06 -1.82 0.20
C LEU A 21 -1.64 -2.97 -0.72
N LYS A 22 -0.75 -3.86 -0.28
CA LYS A 22 -0.38 -5.06 -1.04
C LYS A 22 -1.58 -5.98 -1.28
N ILE A 23 -2.40 -6.19 -0.26
CA ILE A 23 -3.62 -7.02 -0.39
C ILE A 23 -4.59 -6.36 -1.38
N ALA A 24 -4.76 -5.05 -1.31
CA ALA A 24 -5.59 -4.32 -2.26
C ALA A 24 -5.07 -4.45 -3.70
N GLU A 25 -3.75 -4.40 -3.90
CA GLU A 25 -3.12 -4.65 -5.20
C GLU A 25 -3.44 -6.07 -5.71
N LEU A 26 -3.26 -7.10 -4.87
CA LEU A 26 -3.50 -8.50 -5.25
C LEU A 26 -4.97 -8.77 -5.60
N ASN A 27 -5.89 -8.23 -4.80
CA ASN A 27 -7.32 -8.27 -5.11
C ASN A 27 -7.59 -7.56 -6.44
N GLY A 28 -6.86 -6.47 -6.69
CA GLY A 28 -6.98 -5.71 -7.91
C GLY A 28 -6.53 -6.49 -9.16
N ASP A 29 -5.42 -7.22 -9.05
CA ASP A 29 -4.91 -8.12 -10.10
C ASP A 29 -5.91 -9.24 -10.43
N GLU A 30 -6.66 -9.73 -9.44
CA GLU A 30 -7.69 -10.76 -9.65
C GLU A 30 -8.95 -10.20 -10.33
N ILE A 31 -9.37 -8.98 -9.97
CA ILE A 31 -10.64 -8.38 -10.44
C ILE A 31 -10.46 -7.65 -11.77
N GLY A 32 -9.35 -6.95 -11.96
CA GLY A 32 -9.07 -6.07 -13.10
C GLY A 32 -9.28 -6.72 -14.48
N PRO A 33 -8.85 -7.97 -14.72
CA PRO A 33 -9.08 -8.66 -15.99
C PRO A 33 -10.56 -8.88 -16.34
N ARG A 34 -11.46 -8.79 -15.35
CA ARG A 34 -12.91 -9.01 -15.51
C ARG A 34 -13.66 -7.71 -15.87
N LEU A 35 -12.99 -6.56 -15.80
CA LEU A 35 -13.54 -5.24 -16.13
C LEU A 35 -13.29 -4.88 -17.60
N TYR A 36 -14.10 -3.97 -18.14
CA TYR A 36 -14.01 -3.53 -19.53
C TYR A 36 -14.42 -2.06 -19.68
N GLY A 37 -14.01 -1.44 -20.79
CA GLY A 37 -14.32 -0.04 -21.10
C GLY A 37 -13.89 0.92 -19.99
N ILE A 38 -14.72 1.93 -19.73
CA ILE A 38 -14.43 3.02 -18.78
C ILE A 38 -14.16 2.49 -17.37
N ASP A 39 -14.89 1.47 -16.92
CA ASP A 39 -14.70 0.90 -15.58
C ASP A 39 -13.30 0.32 -15.40
N ARG A 40 -12.74 -0.28 -16.47
CA ARG A 40 -11.36 -0.78 -16.46
C ARG A 40 -10.36 0.36 -16.39
N ASP A 41 -10.57 1.44 -17.15
CA ASP A 41 -9.65 2.58 -17.17
C ASP A 41 -9.62 3.30 -15.81
N LEU A 42 -10.80 3.51 -15.21
CA LEU A 42 -10.93 4.06 -13.86
C LEU A 42 -10.27 3.15 -12.82
N PHE A 43 -10.50 1.84 -12.92
CA PHE A 43 -9.89 0.87 -12.03
C PHE A 43 -8.36 0.87 -12.10
N ILE A 44 -7.78 0.90 -13.31
CA ILE A 44 -6.32 1.01 -13.49
C ILE A 44 -5.79 2.30 -12.83
N GLY A 45 -6.50 3.42 -12.96
CA GLY A 45 -6.14 4.66 -12.28
C GLY A 45 -6.12 4.53 -10.74
N VAL A 46 -7.08 3.81 -10.17
CA VAL A 46 -7.10 3.49 -8.73
C VAL A 46 -5.93 2.59 -8.35
N MET A 47 -5.63 1.56 -9.15
CA MET A 47 -4.52 0.63 -8.90
C MET A 47 -3.17 1.34 -8.86
N HIS A 48 -2.90 2.22 -9.83
CA HIS A 48 -1.66 3.02 -9.82
C HIS A 48 -1.57 3.93 -8.58
N SER A 49 -2.71 4.43 -8.09
CA SER A 49 -2.73 5.25 -6.87
C SER A 49 -2.39 4.43 -5.63
N LEU A 50 -2.81 3.16 -5.57
CA LEU A 50 -2.46 2.22 -4.50
C LEU A 50 -0.99 1.83 -4.54
N GLU A 51 -0.47 1.49 -5.72
CA GLU A 51 0.95 1.17 -5.93
C GLU A 51 1.85 2.33 -5.50
N LEU A 52 1.53 3.56 -5.92
CA LEU A 52 2.26 4.76 -5.51
C LEU A 52 2.19 4.98 -3.99
N SER A 53 1.00 4.82 -3.40
CA SER A 53 0.82 4.95 -1.95
C SER A 53 1.69 3.95 -1.19
N ARG A 54 1.77 2.71 -1.69
CA ARG A 54 2.58 1.66 -1.08
C ARG A 54 4.07 1.95 -1.21
N ALA A 55 4.51 2.39 -2.38
CA ALA A 55 5.91 2.79 -2.60
C ALA A 55 6.34 3.91 -1.64
N VAL A 56 5.46 4.90 -1.39
CA VAL A 56 5.73 5.96 -0.40
C VAL A 56 5.84 5.38 1.01
N VAL A 57 4.91 4.51 1.42
CA VAL A 57 4.95 3.88 2.76
C VAL A 57 6.22 3.04 2.93
N ASP A 58 6.58 2.24 1.93
CA ASP A 58 7.79 1.42 1.94
C ASP A 58 9.05 2.29 2.04
N SER A 59 9.09 3.44 1.37
CA SER A 59 10.21 4.39 1.48
C SER A 59 10.35 4.99 2.89
N LEU A 60 9.23 5.26 3.58
CA LEU A 60 9.22 5.77 4.95
C LEU A 60 9.69 4.70 5.95
N LEU A 61 9.32 3.44 5.71
CA LEU A 61 9.78 2.31 6.51
C LEU A 61 11.29 2.08 6.37
N ALA A 62 11.81 2.15 5.14
CA ALA A 62 13.23 1.99 4.85
C ALA A 62 14.08 3.13 5.44
N SER A 63 13.58 4.37 5.42
CA SER A 63 14.27 5.54 5.98
C SER A 63 14.39 5.52 7.51
N GLY A 64 13.60 4.68 8.18
CA GLY A 64 13.63 4.49 9.64
C GLY A 64 14.58 3.40 10.13
N GLU A 65 15.30 2.70 9.24
CA GLU A 65 16.27 1.68 9.63
C GLU A 65 17.66 2.30 9.91
N PRO A 66 18.33 1.94 11.02
CA PRO A 66 19.68 2.39 11.26
C PRO A 66 20.60 1.85 10.16
N GLN A 67 21.20 2.76 9.40
CA GLN A 67 22.17 2.42 8.35
C GLN A 67 23.37 1.74 9.01
N PRO A 68 23.76 0.52 8.59
CA PRO A 68 24.89 -0.17 9.21
C PRO A 68 26.16 0.68 9.01
N SER A 69 26.77 1.06 10.13
CA SER A 69 28.05 1.74 10.16
C SER A 69 29.13 0.81 9.58
N VAL A 70 29.70 1.23 8.44
CA VAL A 70 30.84 0.58 7.76
C VAL A 70 32.11 0.79 8.56
#